data_AF-A0A7V4Y8C6-F1
#
_entry.id   AF-A0A7V4Y8C6-F1
#
_cell.length_a   1.000
_cell.length_b   1.000
_cell.length_c   1.000
_cell.angle_alpha   90.00
_cell.angle_beta   90.00
_cell.angle_gamma   90.00
#
_symmetry.space_group_name_H-M   'P 1'
#
loop_
_entity.id
_entity.type
_entity.pdbx_description
1 polymer ?
#
loop_
_entity_poly.entity_id
_entity_poly.type
_entity_poly.pdbx_seq_one_letter_code
_entity_poly.pdbx_strand_id
1 'polypeptide(L)'
;MRKYFPSVVFLVAMELDRFRLKAFEYLWFLLKKELSLDEAGLYWREKRTPWEAFSSADGRIRPWLLSQPEPVEEAVREGEVRKYQHPCLGHFLIFPFKNFSREMVMLFYRQIEPFHDSELEIVSALAEPIALLASRFSRKETLPSSELEEDPGLKELIIGQSEAIKRLRRTITQIKSSDAPVLIVGESGTGKELVARAIHRISPRSAAPFVVINCGAIPEHLLESELFGHVRGAFTGALRDKPGLVEEANGGTLFLDEIGDLAFPLQAKILRLIQEKEFRRVGDTRIRHSDVRFLSATNRQLENEIKAGRFREDLYYRLKIITLEMPPLRERKEDIFALTSHFLKIFGPRSGKPDAVISPEALERFLEYDWPGNIRELQNEIQRALILCGPEGIIQEKDLSPKFFANPGEPALMAQNFFKARAEFEQRFLRTALARYNYNRTRTADNLGLSRQGLTKLLKKYALIEEKNLGRRKMARQLSGGTD
;
A
#
# COMPACT_ATOMS: atom_id res chain seq x y z
N MET A 1 22.36 24.92 12.24
CA MET A 1 21.75 26.26 12.30
C MET A 1 21.45 26.70 13.74
N ARG A 2 20.54 26.07 14.51
CA ARG A 2 20.24 26.48 15.92
C ARG A 2 21.46 26.65 16.84
N LYS A 3 22.53 25.86 16.65
CA LYS A 3 23.80 25.98 17.40
C LYS A 3 24.62 27.25 17.08
N TYR A 4 24.46 27.82 15.88
CA TYR A 4 25.22 28.97 15.39
C TYR A 4 24.36 30.24 15.30
N PHE A 5 23.04 30.09 15.21
CA PHE A 5 22.05 31.16 15.15
C PHE A 5 20.94 30.88 16.18
N PRO A 6 21.20 31.11 17.48
CA PRO A 6 20.28 30.74 18.56
C PRO A 6 18.94 31.48 18.50
N SER A 7 18.90 32.64 17.83
CA SER A 7 17.70 33.47 17.64
C SER A 7 16.94 33.20 16.33
N VAL A 8 17.44 32.35 15.43
CA VAL A 8 16.73 32.01 14.18
C VAL A 8 15.69 30.93 14.46
N VAL A 9 14.42 31.29 14.24
CA VAL A 9 13.28 30.46 14.63
C VAL A 9 12.94 29.44 13.54
N PHE A 10 13.06 29.81 12.25
CA PHE A 10 12.54 28.99 11.16
C PHE A 10 13.33 29.12 9.85
N LEU A 11 13.49 28.00 9.12
CA LEU A 11 14.13 27.90 7.81
C LEU A 11 13.23 27.13 6.85
N VAL A 12 12.86 27.73 5.73
CA VAL A 12 12.12 27.02 4.67
C VAL A 12 12.81 27.22 3.33
N ALA A 13 13.02 26.14 2.58
CA ALA A 13 13.48 26.17 1.20
C ALA A 13 12.34 25.73 0.28
N MET A 14 11.98 26.56 -0.71
CA MET A 14 10.81 26.33 -1.57
C MET A 14 11.07 26.77 -3.00
N GLU A 15 10.33 26.20 -3.95
CA GLU A 15 10.33 26.60 -5.36
C GLU A 15 9.47 27.86 -5.57
N LEU A 16 9.95 28.82 -6.37
CA LEU A 16 9.30 30.12 -6.54
C LEU A 16 7.86 30.02 -7.06
N ASP A 17 7.56 29.04 -7.92
CA ASP A 17 6.20 28.84 -8.45
C ASP A 17 5.19 28.44 -7.36
N ARG A 18 5.65 27.83 -6.26
CA ARG A 18 4.80 27.58 -5.07
C ARG A 18 4.58 28.85 -4.24
N PHE A 19 5.36 29.89 -4.48
CA PHE A 19 5.28 31.18 -3.79
C PHE A 19 4.17 32.09 -4.33
N ARG A 20 3.75 31.88 -5.59
CA ARG A 20 2.68 32.64 -6.27
C ARG A 20 1.30 32.54 -5.63
N LEU A 21 1.10 31.61 -4.70
CA LEU A 21 -0.11 31.49 -3.91
C LEU A 21 0.24 31.63 -2.43
N LYS A 22 -0.24 32.70 -1.79
CA LYS A 22 -0.52 32.70 -0.35
C LYS A 22 0.72 32.51 0.54
N ALA A 23 1.85 33.16 0.22
CA ALA A 23 3.08 33.11 1.01
C ALA A 23 2.83 33.29 2.53
N PHE A 24 2.01 34.28 2.90
CA PHE A 24 1.68 34.54 4.30
C PHE A 24 0.69 33.55 4.92
N GLU A 25 -0.27 33.00 4.16
CA GLU A 25 -1.18 31.97 4.69
C GLU A 25 -0.46 30.63 4.88
N TYR A 26 0.50 30.30 4.01
CA TYR A 26 1.30 29.08 4.12
C TYR A 26 2.33 29.20 5.26
N LEU A 27 3.00 30.35 5.41
CA LEU A 27 3.90 30.60 6.54
C LEU A 27 3.14 30.62 7.88
N TRP A 28 1.95 31.23 7.92
CA TRP A 28 1.05 31.18 9.08
C TRP A 28 0.61 29.75 9.40
N PHE A 29 0.23 28.97 8.38
CA PHE A 29 -0.14 27.56 8.53
C PHE A 29 1.01 26.71 9.11
N LEU A 30 2.24 26.95 8.64
CA LEU A 30 3.44 26.28 9.15
C LEU A 30 3.80 26.71 10.59
N LEU A 31 3.75 28.02 10.89
CA LEU A 31 3.97 28.55 12.25
C LEU A 31 2.96 27.98 13.25
N LYS A 32 1.71 27.76 12.84
CA LYS A 32 0.65 27.15 13.67
C LYS A 32 0.84 25.64 13.91
N LYS A 33 1.54 24.94 13.01
CA LYS A 33 1.71 23.48 13.07
C LYS A 33 2.93 23.04 13.88
N GLU A 34 3.98 23.85 13.94
CA GLU A 34 5.26 23.48 14.57
C GLU A 34 5.56 24.15 15.91
N LEU A 35 4.89 25.23 16.30
CA LEU A 35 5.06 25.88 17.59
C LEU A 35 3.78 25.77 18.42
N SER A 36 3.89 25.29 19.66
CA SER A 36 2.79 25.48 20.62
C SER A 36 2.62 26.98 20.87
N LEU A 37 1.37 27.46 20.96
CA LEU A 37 1.06 28.88 21.19
C LEU A 37 1.76 29.46 22.44
N ASP A 38 2.08 28.59 23.40
CA ASP A 38 2.78 28.94 24.64
C ASP A 38 4.31 29.11 24.45
N GLU A 39 4.94 28.36 23.55
CA GLU A 39 6.38 28.48 23.23
C GLU A 39 6.71 29.74 22.40
N ALA A 40 5.73 30.29 21.68
CA ALA A 40 5.90 31.48 20.87
C ALA A 40 5.99 32.80 21.68
N GLY A 41 5.89 32.74 23.01
CA GLY A 41 6.13 33.91 23.89
C GLY A 41 5.33 35.15 23.49
N LEU A 42 4.12 34.97 22.93
CA LEU A 42 3.26 36.04 22.42
C LEU A 42 2.61 36.82 23.57
N TYR A 43 3.41 37.55 24.35
CA TYR A 43 2.93 38.69 25.12
C TYR A 43 3.03 39.93 24.23
N TRP A 44 1.99 40.22 23.45
CA TRP A 44 1.80 41.55 22.87
C TRP A 44 0.72 42.31 23.64
N ARG A 45 1.13 43.46 24.16
CA ARG A 45 0.31 44.42 24.91
C ARG A 45 -0.90 44.81 24.06
N GLU A 46 -2.05 44.81 24.71
CA GLU A 46 -3.40 45.12 24.21
C GLU A 46 -4.17 43.92 23.62
N LYS A 47 -5.17 43.50 24.40
CA LYS A 47 -6.08 42.38 24.18
C LYS A 47 -6.76 42.45 22.80
N ARG A 48 -6.24 41.72 21.81
CA ARG A 48 -6.97 41.18 20.65
C ARG A 48 -6.31 39.87 20.18
N THR A 49 -7.13 38.90 19.80
CA THR A 49 -6.65 37.60 19.29
C THR A 49 -5.86 37.79 17.98
N PRO A 50 -4.92 36.89 17.62
CA PRO A 50 -4.11 37.03 16.40
C PRO A 50 -4.96 37.28 15.15
N TRP A 51 -6.14 36.65 15.06
CA TRP A 51 -7.05 36.78 13.93
C TRP A 51 -7.61 38.20 13.74
N GLU A 52 -7.82 38.99 14.79
CA GLU A 52 -8.43 40.33 14.70
C GLU A 52 -7.47 41.39 14.13
N ALA A 53 -6.16 41.12 14.16
CA ALA A 53 -5.13 41.96 13.53
C ALA A 53 -5.05 41.71 12.02
N PHE A 54 -5.16 40.45 11.60
CA PHE A 54 -5.06 40.04 10.19
C PHE A 54 -6.39 40.12 9.44
N SER A 55 -7.52 40.04 10.16
CA SER A 55 -8.85 40.08 9.57
C SER A 55 -9.64 41.34 9.97
N SER A 56 -10.52 41.78 9.08
CA SER A 56 -11.62 42.68 9.42
C SER A 56 -12.68 41.92 10.24
N ALA A 57 -13.61 42.66 10.87
CA ALA A 57 -14.63 42.10 11.76
C ALA A 57 -15.53 41.02 11.10
N ASP A 58 -15.54 40.95 9.77
CA ASP A 58 -16.23 39.99 8.92
C ASP A 58 -15.37 38.75 8.55
N GLY A 59 -14.18 38.60 9.15
CA GLY A 59 -13.29 37.45 8.95
C GLY A 59 -12.50 37.46 7.64
N ARG A 60 -12.51 38.56 6.88
CA ARG A 60 -11.69 38.72 5.67
C ARG A 60 -10.32 39.28 5.99
N ILE A 61 -9.28 38.83 5.29
CA ILE A 61 -7.92 39.39 5.46
C ILE A 61 -7.92 40.88 5.10
N ARG A 62 -7.30 41.72 5.93
CA ARG A 62 -7.28 43.18 5.71
C ARG A 62 -6.58 43.52 4.37
N PRO A 63 -7.19 44.34 3.49
CA PRO A 63 -6.66 44.60 2.15
C PRO A 63 -5.24 45.17 2.09
N TRP A 64 -4.83 45.99 3.07
CA TRP A 64 -3.49 46.58 3.13
C TRP A 64 -2.36 45.54 3.35
N LEU A 65 -2.73 44.35 3.83
CA LEU A 65 -1.81 43.22 4.01
C LEU A 65 -1.52 42.53 2.67
N LEU A 66 -2.49 42.55 1.74
CA LEU A 66 -2.37 42.03 0.38
C LEU A 66 -1.69 43.02 -0.58
N SER A 67 -1.52 44.27 -0.16
CA SER A 67 -0.87 45.33 -0.93
C SER A 67 0.59 45.59 -0.51
N GLN A 68 1.18 44.70 0.29
CA GLN A 68 2.60 44.79 0.67
C GLN A 68 3.49 44.40 -0.53
N PRO A 69 4.68 45.03 -0.69
CA PRO A 69 5.60 44.72 -1.77
C PRO A 69 5.98 43.24 -1.75
N GLU A 70 6.10 42.61 -2.93
CA GLU A 70 6.46 41.20 -3.13
C GLU A 70 7.98 41.00 -2.95
N PRO A 71 8.46 40.90 -1.71
CA PRO A 71 9.89 41.08 -1.43
C PRO A 71 10.70 39.86 -1.88
N VAL A 72 10.01 38.74 -2.11
CA VAL A 72 10.56 37.47 -2.57
C VAL A 72 10.72 37.43 -4.08
N GLU A 73 9.72 37.90 -4.84
CA GLU A 73 9.84 38.00 -6.29
C GLU A 73 10.90 39.02 -6.69
N GLU A 74 11.00 40.12 -5.93
CA GLU A 74 12.04 41.14 -6.13
C GLU A 74 13.43 40.61 -5.80
N ALA A 75 13.60 39.90 -4.66
CA ALA A 75 14.87 39.26 -4.33
C ALA A 75 15.31 38.26 -5.41
N VAL A 76 14.40 37.43 -5.92
CA VAL A 76 14.73 36.47 -6.99
C VAL A 76 15.06 37.16 -8.31
N ARG A 77 14.32 38.21 -8.68
CA ARG A 77 14.57 38.98 -9.92
C ARG A 77 15.97 39.58 -9.94
N GLU A 78 16.44 40.08 -8.79
CA GLU A 78 17.76 40.69 -8.65
C GLU A 78 18.86 39.68 -8.32
N GLY A 79 18.50 38.50 -7.82
CA GLY A 79 19.45 37.46 -7.40
C GLY A 79 20.21 37.82 -6.12
N GLU A 80 19.74 38.81 -5.36
CA GLU A 80 20.40 39.32 -4.16
C GLU A 80 19.66 38.96 -2.88
N VAL A 81 20.42 38.80 -1.79
CA VAL A 81 19.85 38.55 -0.47
C VAL A 81 19.16 39.80 0.05
N ARG A 82 17.89 39.69 0.42
CA ARG A 82 17.10 40.83 0.91
C ARG A 82 16.65 40.65 2.34
N LYS A 83 16.79 41.72 3.13
CA LYS A 83 16.14 41.86 4.43
C LYS A 83 14.76 42.46 4.21
N TYR A 84 13.74 41.85 4.80
CA TYR A 84 12.38 42.36 4.72
C TYR A 84 11.75 42.38 6.11
N GLN A 85 11.27 43.55 6.52
CA GLN A 85 10.54 43.71 7.78
C GLN A 85 9.04 43.71 7.48
N HIS A 86 8.36 42.65 7.91
CA HIS A 86 6.91 42.58 7.82
C HIS A 86 6.27 43.27 9.02
N PRO A 87 5.28 44.18 8.83
CA PRO A 87 4.68 44.96 9.90
C PRO A 87 4.09 44.13 11.06
N CYS A 88 3.63 42.90 10.78
CA CYS A 88 2.96 42.06 11.78
C CYS A 88 3.68 40.76 12.11
N LEU A 89 4.66 40.35 11.30
CA LEU A 89 5.31 39.05 11.49
C LEU A 89 6.72 39.22 12.02
N GLY A 90 7.40 40.34 11.78
CA GLY A 90 8.77 40.55 12.22
C GLY A 90 9.72 40.59 11.03
N HIS A 91 10.93 40.06 11.19
CA HIS A 91 12.03 40.22 10.26
C HIS A 91 12.28 38.94 9.48
N PHE A 92 12.45 39.10 8.17
CA PHE A 92 12.75 38.04 7.22
C PHE A 92 14.09 38.30 6.54
N LEU A 93 14.83 37.23 6.32
CA LEU A 93 15.96 37.23 5.40
C LEU A 93 15.61 36.29 4.25
N ILE A 94 15.57 36.86 3.05
CA ILE A 94 15.16 36.19 1.82
C ILE A 94 16.41 35.92 1.00
N PHE A 95 16.72 34.65 0.81
CA PHE A 95 17.87 34.21 0.05
C PHE A 95 17.41 33.52 -1.24
N PRO A 96 17.48 34.22 -2.39
CA PRO A 96 17.20 33.61 -3.68
C PRO A 96 18.37 32.71 -4.10
N PHE A 97 18.08 31.54 -4.67
CA PHE A 97 19.11 30.70 -5.26
C PHE A 97 18.57 29.91 -6.45
N LYS A 98 19.47 29.53 -7.36
CA LYS A 98 19.12 28.65 -8.48
C LYS A 98 19.58 27.24 -8.18
N ASN A 99 18.68 26.28 -8.32
CA ASN A 99 19.01 24.87 -8.24
C ASN A 99 18.71 24.21 -9.59
N PHE A 100 19.78 23.86 -10.32
CA PHE A 100 19.72 23.47 -11.73
C PHE A 100 19.02 24.53 -12.59
N SER A 101 17.74 24.32 -12.91
CA SER A 101 16.90 25.16 -13.78
C SER A 101 15.73 25.80 -13.03
N ARG A 102 15.63 25.58 -11.72
CA ARG A 102 14.50 26.02 -10.88
C ARG A 102 14.95 27.16 -9.97
N GLU A 103 14.14 28.20 -9.91
CA GLU A 103 14.30 29.32 -8.98
C GLU A 103 13.75 28.91 -7.62
N MET A 104 14.62 28.94 -6.62
CA MET A 104 14.31 28.54 -5.26
C MET A 104 14.54 29.72 -4.33
N VAL A 105 13.83 29.75 -3.21
CA VAL A 105 13.97 30.76 -2.18
C VAL A 105 14.13 30.07 -0.84
N MET A 106 15.10 30.53 -0.08
CA MET A 106 15.29 30.16 1.31
C MET A 106 14.92 31.34 2.21
N LEU A 107 14.01 31.09 3.15
CA LEU A 107 13.52 32.10 4.08
C LEU A 107 14.02 31.82 5.49
N PHE A 108 14.63 32.83 6.10
CA PHE A 108 14.92 32.86 7.53
C PHE A 108 14.00 33.84 8.22
N TYR A 109 13.53 33.46 9.40
CA TYR A 109 12.58 34.26 10.17
C TYR A 109 13.08 34.55 11.60
N ARG A 110 12.89 35.81 12.02
CA ARG A 110 13.11 36.31 13.38
C ARG A 110 11.98 37.24 13.80
N GLN A 111 11.46 37.04 15.01
CA GLN A 111 10.30 37.79 15.48
C GLN A 111 10.64 39.21 15.96
N ILE A 112 11.73 39.38 16.71
CA ILE A 112 11.97 40.60 17.50
C ILE A 112 13.11 41.45 16.91
N GLU A 113 14.26 40.84 16.61
CA GLU A 113 15.46 41.58 16.20
C GLU A 113 15.70 41.46 14.68
N PRO A 114 16.14 42.55 14.01
CA PRO A 114 16.53 42.51 12.62
C PRO A 114 17.81 41.68 12.42
N PHE A 115 18.01 41.17 11.22
CA PHE A 115 19.25 40.49 10.84
C PHE A 115 20.39 41.52 10.70
N HIS A 116 21.53 41.27 11.33
CA HIS A 116 22.72 42.12 11.22
C HIS A 116 23.54 41.80 9.96
N ASP A 117 24.36 42.74 9.49
CA ASP A 117 25.16 42.56 8.26
C ASP A 117 26.25 41.50 8.41
N SER A 118 26.78 41.30 9.61
CA SER A 118 27.72 40.21 9.90
C SER A 118 27.09 38.81 9.76
N GLU A 119 25.76 38.70 9.85
CA GLU A 119 25.04 37.44 9.69
C GLU A 119 24.73 37.14 8.22
N LEU A 120 24.61 38.17 7.38
CA LEU A 120 24.45 38.03 5.93
C LEU A 120 25.63 37.30 5.31
N GLU A 121 26.87 37.64 5.70
CA GLU A 121 28.07 36.98 5.20
C GLU A 121 28.07 35.48 5.52
N ILE A 122 27.73 35.12 6.77
CA ILE A 122 27.68 33.72 7.20
C ILE A 122 26.55 32.97 6.49
N VAL A 123 25.37 33.57 6.37
CA VAL A 123 24.22 32.95 5.68
C VAL A 123 24.53 32.78 4.19
N SER A 124 25.17 33.74 3.55
CA SER A 124 25.60 33.63 2.14
C SER A 124 26.62 32.51 1.94
N ALA A 125 27.59 32.38 2.84
CA ALA A 125 28.59 31.31 2.80
C ALA A 125 27.99 29.91 3.07
N LEU A 126 26.92 29.83 3.87
CA LEU A 126 26.23 28.58 4.18
C LEU A 126 25.12 28.24 3.18
N ALA A 127 24.67 29.20 2.38
CA ALA A 127 23.55 29.01 1.47
C ALA A 127 23.84 27.96 0.39
N GLU A 128 25.03 27.96 -0.21
CA GLU A 128 25.44 26.95 -1.18
C GLU A 128 25.47 25.52 -0.58
N PRO A 129 26.13 25.27 0.58
CA PRO A 129 26.06 23.99 1.27
C PRO A 129 24.63 23.54 1.62
N ILE A 130 23.77 24.46 2.09
CA ILE A 130 22.39 24.14 2.45
C ILE A 130 21.56 23.86 1.19
N ALA A 131 21.78 24.59 0.09
CA ALA A 131 21.15 24.33 -1.21
C ALA A 131 21.55 22.95 -1.76
N LEU A 132 22.82 22.55 -1.61
CA LEU A 132 23.30 21.22 -1.99
C LEU A 132 22.71 20.11 -1.11
N LEU A 133 22.51 20.36 0.19
CA LEU A 133 21.82 19.41 1.06
C LEU A 133 20.33 19.33 0.74
N ALA A 134 19.67 20.46 0.49
CA ALA A 134 18.27 20.52 0.09
C ALA A 134 18.03 19.81 -1.26
N SER A 135 18.97 19.87 -2.20
CA SER A 135 18.88 19.14 -3.47
C SER A 135 18.96 17.61 -3.28
N ARG A 136 19.69 17.13 -2.26
CA ARG A 136 19.71 15.70 -1.89
C ARG A 136 18.44 15.23 -1.20
N PHE A 137 17.80 16.08 -0.40
CA PHE A 137 16.49 15.78 0.21
C PHE A 137 15.37 15.84 -0.83
N SER A 138 15.42 16.82 -1.74
CA SER A 138 14.54 16.84 -2.92
C SER A 138 14.69 15.58 -3.75
N ARG A 139 15.89 15.00 -3.92
CA ARG A 139 16.07 13.73 -4.66
C ARG A 139 15.23 12.54 -4.15
N LYS A 140 14.75 12.56 -2.90
CA LYS A 140 13.84 11.53 -2.37
C LYS A 140 12.35 11.81 -2.65
N GLU A 141 11.96 13.03 -2.99
CA GLU A 141 10.58 13.43 -3.32
C GLU A 141 10.40 13.91 -4.77
N THR A 142 11.48 14.24 -5.47
CA THR A 142 11.51 14.73 -6.85
C THR A 142 12.53 13.93 -7.67
N LEU A 143 12.17 12.67 -7.95
CA LEU A 143 12.32 12.24 -9.33
C LEU A 143 11.56 13.26 -10.19
N PRO A 144 12.12 13.78 -11.29
CA PRO A 144 11.40 14.71 -12.13
C PRO A 144 10.10 14.03 -12.58
N SER A 145 8.99 14.52 -12.06
CA SER A 145 7.71 14.51 -12.75
C SER A 145 7.88 15.41 -13.97
N SER A 146 8.67 14.96 -14.96
CA SER A 146 8.13 15.04 -16.29
C SER A 146 6.80 14.32 -16.18
N GLU A 147 5.73 14.97 -16.57
CA GLU A 147 4.52 14.27 -16.99
C GLU A 147 4.93 13.31 -18.11
N LEU A 148 5.49 12.17 -17.75
CA LEU A 148 5.33 10.97 -18.53
C LEU A 148 3.84 10.73 -18.41
N GLU A 149 3.09 11.28 -19.36
CA GLU A 149 1.70 10.96 -19.55
C GLU A 149 1.61 9.44 -19.46
N GLU A 150 0.86 8.97 -18.46
CA GLU A 150 0.59 7.55 -18.32
C GLU A 150 0.01 7.09 -19.65
N ASP A 151 0.62 6.06 -20.23
CA ASP A 151 0.12 5.50 -21.48
C ASP A 151 -1.38 5.18 -21.31
N PRO A 152 -2.27 5.76 -22.14
CA PRO A 152 -3.72 5.60 -21.96
C PRO A 152 -4.13 4.12 -21.93
N GLY A 153 -3.44 3.26 -22.68
CA GLY A 153 -3.69 1.83 -22.71
C GLY A 153 -3.38 1.13 -21.38
N LEU A 154 -2.50 1.69 -20.54
CA LEU A 154 -2.24 1.17 -19.20
C LEU A 154 -3.36 1.46 -18.21
N LYS A 155 -4.10 2.58 -18.37
CA LYS A 155 -5.22 2.92 -17.47
C LYS A 155 -6.39 1.94 -17.63
N GLU A 156 -6.61 1.45 -18.85
CA GLU A 156 -7.64 0.44 -19.13
C GLU A 156 -7.24 -0.94 -18.63
N LEU A 157 -5.95 -1.27 -18.66
CA LEU A 157 -5.43 -2.56 -18.25
C LEU A 157 -5.22 -2.68 -16.75
N ILE A 158 -4.64 -1.67 -16.10
CA ILE A 158 -4.29 -1.68 -14.68
C ILE A 158 -5.16 -0.66 -13.96
N ILE A 159 -6.18 -1.17 -13.30
CA ILE A 159 -7.21 -0.36 -12.63
C ILE A 159 -6.73 0.06 -11.25
N GLY A 160 -6.87 1.35 -10.97
CA GLY A 160 -6.57 1.96 -9.69
C GLY A 160 -6.24 3.45 -9.83
N GLN A 161 -6.46 4.21 -8.77
CA GLN A 161 -6.09 5.61 -8.63
C GLN A 161 -5.11 5.84 -7.49
N SER A 162 -4.77 4.79 -6.75
CA SER A 162 -3.79 4.87 -5.68
C SER A 162 -2.42 5.32 -6.19
N GLU A 163 -1.69 6.03 -5.34
CA GLU A 163 -0.36 6.54 -5.68
C GLU A 163 0.59 5.39 -6.00
N ALA A 164 0.45 4.23 -5.34
CA ALA A 164 1.22 3.03 -5.64
C ALA A 164 0.96 2.52 -7.07
N ILE A 165 -0.30 2.49 -7.52
CA ILE A 165 -0.66 2.06 -8.88
C ILE A 165 -0.31 3.11 -9.95
N LYS A 166 -0.39 4.40 -9.62
CA LYS A 166 0.11 5.48 -10.50
C LYS A 166 1.62 5.35 -10.71
N ARG A 167 2.39 5.17 -9.62
CA ARG A 167 3.84 4.94 -9.70
C ARG A 167 4.18 3.69 -10.51
N LEU A 168 3.48 2.58 -10.27
CA LEU A 168 3.64 1.35 -11.06
C LEU A 168 3.46 1.61 -12.56
N ARG A 169 2.37 2.29 -12.97
CA ARG A 169 2.11 2.63 -14.38
C ARG A 169 3.18 3.55 -14.97
N ARG A 170 3.66 4.54 -14.21
CA ARG A 170 4.76 5.41 -14.64
C ARG A 170 6.04 4.62 -14.88
N THR A 171 6.41 3.72 -13.96
CA THR A 171 7.58 2.86 -14.11
C THR A 171 7.43 1.94 -15.33
N ILE A 172 6.26 1.33 -15.54
CA ILE A 172 5.97 0.52 -16.73
C ILE A 172 6.16 1.34 -18.02
N THR A 173 5.70 2.60 -18.02
CA THR A 173 5.86 3.52 -19.16
C THR A 173 7.33 3.85 -19.43
N GLN A 174 8.14 4.04 -18.37
CA GLN A 174 9.58 4.31 -18.50
C GLN A 174 10.36 3.13 -19.11
N ILE A 175 9.97 1.90 -18.77
CA ILE A 175 10.69 0.69 -19.21
C ILE A 175 10.13 0.10 -20.51
N LYS A 176 9.18 0.78 -21.17
CA LYS A 176 8.47 0.24 -22.35
C LYS A 176 9.40 -0.18 -23.50
N SER A 177 10.45 0.60 -23.75
CA SER A 177 11.43 0.37 -24.83
C SER A 177 12.63 -0.46 -24.39
N SER A 178 12.69 -0.88 -23.12
CA SER A 178 13.80 -1.65 -22.57
C SER A 178 13.54 -3.15 -22.67
N ASP A 179 14.49 -3.88 -23.24
CA ASP A 179 14.50 -5.36 -23.25
C ASP A 179 15.06 -5.97 -21.95
N ALA A 180 15.38 -5.14 -20.95
CA ALA A 180 15.87 -5.63 -19.66
C ALA A 180 14.85 -6.56 -18.97
N PRO A 181 15.32 -7.65 -18.33
CA PRO A 181 14.51 -8.49 -17.47
C PRO A 181 13.76 -7.71 -16.40
N VAL A 182 12.49 -8.04 -16.21
CA VAL A 182 11.62 -7.44 -15.19
C VAL A 182 11.13 -8.52 -14.22
N LEU A 183 11.37 -8.30 -12.94
CA LEU A 183 10.86 -9.11 -11.84
C LEU A 183 9.65 -8.42 -11.18
N ILE A 184 8.50 -9.07 -11.20
CA ILE A 184 7.26 -8.59 -10.60
C ILE A 184 7.04 -9.33 -9.27
N VAL A 185 7.12 -8.61 -8.16
CA VAL A 185 7.01 -9.18 -6.82
C VAL A 185 5.68 -8.78 -6.21
N GLY A 186 5.00 -9.72 -5.56
CA GLY A 186 3.82 -9.42 -4.75
C GLY A 186 2.96 -10.64 -4.45
N GLU A 187 1.99 -10.46 -3.57
CA GLU A 187 1.11 -11.54 -3.12
C GLU A 187 0.32 -12.19 -4.26
N SER A 188 -0.21 -13.38 -4.01
CA SER A 188 -1.10 -14.04 -4.96
C SER A 188 -2.39 -13.22 -5.13
N GLY A 189 -2.90 -13.17 -6.37
CA GLY A 189 -4.13 -12.45 -6.68
C GLY A 189 -4.00 -10.92 -6.81
N THR A 190 -2.80 -10.34 -6.76
CA THR A 190 -2.61 -8.87 -6.92
C THR A 190 -2.65 -8.37 -8.37
N GLY A 191 -2.57 -9.28 -9.36
CA GLY A 191 -2.57 -8.95 -10.78
C GLY A 191 -1.20 -8.95 -11.47
N LYS A 192 -0.23 -9.75 -11.00
CA LYS A 192 1.13 -9.80 -11.59
C LYS A 192 1.15 -10.14 -13.09
N GLU A 193 0.35 -11.11 -13.52
CA GLU A 193 0.24 -11.46 -14.95
C GLU A 193 -0.34 -10.31 -15.79
N LEU A 194 -1.31 -9.57 -15.25
CA LEU A 194 -1.90 -8.40 -15.91
C LEU A 194 -0.85 -7.31 -16.14
N VAL A 195 0.04 -7.10 -15.17
CA VAL A 195 1.19 -6.20 -15.31
C VAL A 195 2.16 -6.69 -16.39
N ALA A 196 2.48 -7.99 -16.41
CA ALA A 196 3.35 -8.55 -17.45
C ALA A 196 2.77 -8.37 -18.86
N ARG A 197 1.47 -8.62 -19.02
CA ARG A 197 0.74 -8.38 -20.27
C ARG A 197 0.72 -6.91 -20.66
N ALA A 198 0.54 -6.01 -19.69
CA ALA A 198 0.57 -4.57 -19.92
C ALA A 198 1.95 -4.11 -20.41
N ILE A 199 3.03 -4.57 -19.79
CA ILE A 199 4.42 -4.29 -20.20
C ILE A 199 4.66 -4.76 -21.64
N HIS A 200 4.20 -5.95 -22.01
CA HIS A 200 4.34 -6.47 -23.36
C HIS A 200 3.54 -5.64 -24.38
N ARG A 201 2.27 -5.32 -24.07
CA ARG A 201 1.35 -4.61 -24.98
C ARG A 201 1.85 -3.22 -25.38
N ILE A 202 2.54 -2.51 -24.49
CA ILE A 202 3.07 -1.17 -24.77
C ILE A 202 4.53 -1.18 -25.30
N SER A 203 5.15 -2.36 -25.40
CA SER A 203 6.53 -2.49 -25.84
C SER A 203 6.66 -2.54 -27.36
N PRO A 204 7.88 -2.35 -27.91
CA PRO A 204 8.14 -2.59 -29.33
C PRO A 204 7.80 -4.02 -29.81
N ARG A 205 7.69 -4.99 -28.89
CA ARG A 205 7.36 -6.39 -29.17
C ARG A 205 5.85 -6.68 -29.08
N SER A 206 4.97 -5.68 -29.04
CA SER A 206 3.53 -5.85 -28.82
C SER A 206 2.79 -6.69 -29.89
N ALA A 207 3.33 -6.76 -31.11
CA ALA A 207 2.83 -7.61 -32.18
C ALA A 207 3.46 -9.02 -32.20
N ALA A 208 4.48 -9.26 -31.38
CA ALA A 208 5.19 -10.53 -31.28
C ALA A 208 4.53 -11.45 -30.22
N PRO A 209 4.89 -12.75 -30.17
CA PRO A 209 4.30 -13.67 -29.21
C PRO A 209 4.53 -13.25 -27.74
N PHE A 210 3.47 -13.39 -26.92
CA PHE A 210 3.54 -13.33 -25.47
C PHE A 210 3.26 -14.70 -24.89
N VAL A 211 4.33 -15.42 -24.54
CA VAL A 211 4.25 -16.81 -24.06
C VAL A 211 4.29 -16.81 -22.55
N VAL A 212 3.32 -17.48 -21.93
CA VAL A 212 3.18 -17.55 -20.46
C VAL A 212 3.38 -18.97 -20.00
N ILE A 213 4.15 -19.14 -18.93
CA ILE A 213 4.26 -20.41 -18.22
C ILE A 213 4.29 -20.19 -16.71
N ASN A 214 3.51 -21.00 -16.00
CA ASN A 214 3.57 -21.08 -14.55
C ASN A 214 4.54 -22.20 -14.16
N CYS A 215 5.60 -21.85 -13.43
CA CYS A 215 6.66 -22.78 -13.05
C CYS A 215 6.28 -23.73 -11.90
N GLY A 216 5.24 -23.42 -11.11
CA GLY A 216 4.76 -24.25 -10.00
C GLY A 216 3.68 -25.27 -10.39
N ALA A 217 3.02 -25.09 -11.53
CA ALA A 217 1.88 -25.91 -11.94
C ALA A 217 2.25 -27.22 -12.66
N ILE A 218 3.47 -27.34 -13.17
CA ILE A 218 3.90 -28.45 -14.03
C ILE A 218 5.05 -29.21 -13.36
N PRO A 219 5.02 -30.57 -13.32
CA PRO A 219 6.14 -31.37 -12.82
C PRO A 219 7.44 -31.08 -13.57
N GLU A 220 8.58 -31.14 -12.87
CA GLU A 220 9.90 -30.71 -13.37
C GLU A 220 10.25 -31.23 -14.78
N HIS A 221 10.16 -32.54 -15.03
CA HIS A 221 10.52 -33.12 -16.33
C HIS A 221 9.60 -32.65 -17.47
N LEU A 222 8.32 -32.45 -17.17
CA LEU A 222 7.37 -31.91 -18.14
C LEU A 222 7.64 -30.43 -18.37
N LEU A 223 7.93 -29.67 -17.31
CA LEU A 223 8.27 -28.25 -17.40
C LEU A 223 9.53 -28.03 -18.26
N GLU A 224 10.55 -28.85 -18.09
CA GLU A 224 11.77 -28.82 -18.91
C GLU A 224 11.46 -29.03 -20.40
N SER A 225 10.67 -30.05 -20.70
CA SER A 225 10.26 -30.43 -22.05
C SER A 225 9.35 -29.37 -22.69
N GLU A 226 8.45 -28.75 -21.93
CA GLU A 226 7.61 -27.65 -22.42
C GLU A 226 8.45 -26.38 -22.66
N LEU A 227 9.35 -26.00 -21.74
CA LEU A 227 10.18 -24.81 -21.89
C LEU A 227 11.14 -24.92 -23.08
N PHE A 228 11.92 -25.99 -23.13
CA PHE A 228 13.07 -26.10 -24.03
C PHE A 228 12.80 -27.00 -25.25
N GLY A 229 11.70 -27.75 -25.26
CA GLY A 229 11.39 -28.73 -26.29
C GLY A 229 12.17 -30.03 -26.10
N HIS A 230 11.88 -31.03 -26.92
CA HIS A 230 12.58 -32.32 -26.92
C HIS A 230 12.76 -32.88 -28.33
N VAL A 231 13.74 -33.75 -28.47
CA VAL A 231 13.89 -34.60 -29.66
C VAL A 231 13.25 -35.97 -29.43
N ARG A 232 12.89 -36.66 -30.52
CA ARG A 232 12.38 -38.02 -30.49
C ARG A 232 13.35 -38.94 -29.73
N GLY A 233 12.82 -39.70 -28.77
CA GLY A 233 13.60 -40.64 -27.97
C GLY A 233 14.30 -40.02 -26.75
N ALA A 234 14.08 -38.74 -26.44
CA ALA A 234 14.68 -38.09 -25.27
C ALA A 234 14.22 -38.69 -23.92
N PHE A 235 12.99 -39.20 -23.85
CA PHE A 235 12.42 -39.91 -22.69
C PHE A 235 11.30 -40.85 -23.14
N THR A 236 10.81 -41.69 -22.23
CA THR A 236 9.67 -42.59 -22.48
C THR A 236 8.40 -41.80 -22.83
N GLY A 237 7.95 -41.89 -24.08
CA GLY A 237 6.81 -41.11 -24.60
C GLY A 237 7.19 -39.97 -25.55
N ALA A 238 8.48 -39.68 -25.74
CA ALA A 238 8.98 -38.74 -26.75
C ALA A 238 8.89 -39.33 -28.17
N LEU A 239 7.68 -39.51 -28.69
CA LEU A 239 7.41 -40.17 -29.98
C LEU A 239 7.82 -39.32 -31.19
N ARG A 240 7.91 -38.00 -31.02
CA ARG A 240 8.28 -37.03 -32.06
C ARG A 240 9.08 -35.88 -31.45
N ASP A 241 9.76 -35.13 -32.30
CA ASP A 241 10.35 -33.85 -31.91
C ASP A 241 9.25 -32.85 -31.58
N LYS A 242 9.44 -32.06 -30.53
CA LYS A 242 8.54 -30.96 -30.13
C LYS A 242 9.36 -29.69 -29.86
N PRO A 243 9.05 -28.55 -30.51
CA PRO A 243 9.64 -27.27 -30.15
C PRO A 243 9.20 -26.85 -28.74
N GLY A 244 10.05 -26.12 -28.02
CA GLY A 244 9.72 -25.59 -26.70
C GLY A 244 9.11 -24.20 -26.77
N LEU A 245 8.54 -23.75 -25.65
CA LEU A 245 7.99 -22.41 -25.46
C LEU A 245 9.03 -21.30 -25.66
N VAL A 246 10.31 -21.59 -25.43
CA VAL A 246 11.42 -20.65 -25.73
C VAL A 246 11.55 -20.41 -27.24
N GLU A 247 11.29 -21.43 -28.07
CA GLU A 247 11.26 -21.27 -29.53
C GLU A 247 10.01 -20.52 -29.98
N GLU A 248 8.85 -20.82 -29.36
CA GLU A 248 7.59 -20.12 -29.64
C GLU A 248 7.64 -18.63 -29.26
N ALA A 249 8.40 -18.28 -28.21
CA ALA A 249 8.58 -16.91 -27.73
C ALA A 249 9.66 -16.12 -28.48
N ASN A 250 10.34 -16.72 -29.47
CA ASN A 250 11.45 -16.08 -30.18
C ASN A 250 11.01 -14.76 -30.85
N GLY A 251 11.77 -13.69 -30.64
CA GLY A 251 11.42 -12.31 -31.06
C GLY A 251 10.32 -11.65 -30.20
N GLY A 252 9.71 -12.40 -29.28
CA GLY A 252 8.62 -11.98 -28.42
C GLY A 252 9.03 -11.84 -26.95
N THR A 253 8.12 -12.20 -26.06
CA THR A 253 8.28 -12.11 -24.60
C THR A 253 7.89 -13.44 -23.95
N LEU A 254 8.74 -13.92 -23.04
CA LEU A 254 8.45 -15.08 -22.19
C LEU A 254 8.21 -14.61 -20.76
N PHE A 255 7.01 -14.92 -20.25
CA PHE A 255 6.61 -14.64 -18.89
C PHE A 255 6.66 -15.90 -18.03
N LEU A 256 7.52 -15.87 -17.02
CA LEU A 256 7.72 -16.94 -16.04
C LEU A 256 6.96 -16.59 -14.74
N ASP A 257 5.74 -17.10 -14.59
CA ASP A 257 4.98 -16.94 -13.36
C ASP A 257 5.43 -17.95 -12.30
N GLU A 258 5.39 -17.53 -11.04
CA GLU A 258 5.88 -18.30 -9.90
C GLU A 258 7.35 -18.78 -10.08
N ILE A 259 8.24 -17.90 -10.55
CA ILE A 259 9.66 -18.24 -10.81
C ILE A 259 10.40 -18.77 -9.56
N GLY A 260 9.93 -18.43 -8.35
CA GLY A 260 10.46 -18.95 -7.10
C GLY A 260 10.16 -20.44 -6.85
N ASP A 261 9.27 -21.04 -7.64
CA ASP A 261 8.93 -22.47 -7.62
C ASP A 261 9.68 -23.26 -8.72
N LEU A 262 10.54 -22.60 -9.50
CA LEU A 262 11.32 -23.26 -10.54
C LEU A 262 12.33 -24.25 -9.93
N ALA A 263 12.27 -25.50 -10.39
CA ALA A 263 13.21 -26.54 -9.98
C ALA A 263 14.67 -26.11 -10.18
N PHE A 264 15.52 -26.41 -9.19
CA PHE A 264 16.91 -25.95 -9.13
C PHE A 264 17.73 -26.30 -10.40
N PRO A 265 17.61 -27.50 -11.01
CA PRO A 265 18.34 -27.82 -12.25
C PRO A 265 17.93 -26.94 -13.44
N LEU A 266 16.67 -26.51 -13.51
CA LEU A 266 16.16 -25.65 -14.59
C LEU A 266 16.65 -24.20 -14.45
N GLN A 267 16.97 -23.75 -13.25
CA GLN A 267 17.50 -22.40 -13.00
C GLN A 267 18.79 -22.15 -13.79
N ALA A 268 19.69 -23.14 -13.88
CA ALA A 268 20.92 -23.03 -14.67
C ALA A 268 20.66 -22.90 -16.17
N LYS A 269 19.59 -23.55 -16.68
CA LYS A 269 19.22 -23.47 -18.11
C LYS A 269 18.59 -22.13 -18.45
N ILE A 270 17.73 -21.61 -17.57
CA ILE A 270 17.15 -20.27 -17.71
C ILE A 270 18.26 -19.21 -17.63
N LEU A 271 19.22 -19.36 -16.71
CA LEU A 271 20.37 -18.47 -16.61
C LEU A 271 21.15 -18.38 -17.92
N ARG A 272 21.46 -19.54 -18.53
CA ARG A 272 22.15 -19.60 -19.82
C ARG A 272 21.34 -18.94 -20.94
N LEU A 273 20.03 -19.18 -20.97
CA LEU A 273 19.15 -18.56 -21.95
C LEU A 273 19.11 -17.02 -21.79
N ILE A 274 19.09 -16.49 -20.56
CA ILE A 274 19.09 -15.04 -20.32
C ILE A 274 20.43 -14.41 -20.71
N GLN A 275 21.56 -15.06 -20.40
CA GLN A 275 22.89 -14.48 -20.59
C GLN A 275 23.43 -14.66 -22.01
N GLU A 276 23.33 -15.87 -22.54
CA GLU A 276 23.94 -16.28 -23.83
C GLU A 276 22.93 -16.31 -24.97
N LYS A 277 21.63 -16.18 -24.68
CA LYS A 277 20.53 -16.43 -25.64
C LYS A 277 20.56 -17.84 -26.21
N GLU A 278 21.18 -18.78 -25.49
CA GLU A 278 21.39 -20.16 -25.91
C GLU A 278 20.57 -21.15 -25.09
N PHE A 279 20.06 -22.19 -25.75
CA PHE A 279 19.44 -23.33 -25.10
C PHE A 279 19.62 -24.62 -25.93
N ARG A 280 19.23 -25.76 -25.35
CA ARG A 280 19.19 -27.07 -26.01
C ARG A 280 17.87 -27.74 -25.70
N ARG A 281 17.34 -28.48 -26.67
CA ARG A 281 16.20 -29.39 -26.45
C ARG A 281 16.64 -30.55 -25.55
N VAL A 282 15.71 -31.12 -24.81
CA VAL A 282 15.96 -32.34 -24.03
C VAL A 282 16.35 -33.47 -24.98
N GLY A 283 17.47 -34.14 -24.67
CA GLY A 283 18.05 -35.19 -25.51
C GLY A 283 18.84 -34.71 -26.74
N ASP A 284 18.95 -33.39 -26.96
CA ASP A 284 19.70 -32.80 -28.08
C ASP A 284 21.03 -32.21 -27.60
N THR A 285 22.08 -32.34 -28.40
CA THR A 285 23.39 -31.71 -28.14
C THR A 285 23.56 -30.41 -28.92
N ARG A 286 22.71 -30.15 -29.91
CA ARG A 286 22.74 -28.95 -30.74
C ARG A 286 22.34 -27.71 -29.94
N ILE A 287 23.22 -26.72 -29.94
CA ILE A 287 22.93 -25.38 -29.39
C ILE A 287 21.98 -24.64 -30.34
N ARG A 288 20.98 -23.99 -29.75
CA ARG A 288 19.98 -23.15 -30.44
C ARG A 288 19.96 -21.78 -29.80
N HIS A 289 19.62 -20.76 -30.59
CA HIS A 289 19.51 -19.40 -30.12
C HIS A 289 18.05 -18.92 -30.15
N SER A 290 17.65 -18.12 -29.17
CA SER A 290 16.35 -17.45 -29.14
C SER A 290 16.48 -16.05 -28.52
N ASP A 291 15.95 -15.03 -29.20
CA ASP A 291 15.94 -13.66 -28.70
C ASP A 291 14.61 -13.35 -28.02
N VAL A 292 14.57 -13.53 -26.69
CA VAL A 292 13.35 -13.41 -25.90
C VAL A 292 13.52 -12.37 -24.81
N ARG A 293 12.53 -11.49 -24.66
CA ARG A 293 12.43 -10.61 -23.50
C ARG A 293 11.87 -11.38 -22.30
N PHE A 294 12.53 -11.29 -21.16
CA PHE A 294 12.12 -12.00 -19.94
C PHE A 294 11.29 -11.11 -19.02
N LEU A 295 10.10 -11.60 -18.67
CA LEU A 295 9.33 -11.09 -17.54
C LEU A 295 9.16 -12.24 -16.55
N SER A 296 9.25 -11.98 -15.25
CA SER A 296 9.07 -13.02 -14.23
C SER A 296 8.25 -12.51 -13.08
N ALA A 297 7.51 -13.40 -12.41
CA ALA A 297 6.70 -13.04 -11.26
C ALA A 297 6.88 -14.02 -10.11
N THR A 298 6.79 -13.52 -8.87
CA THR A 298 6.85 -14.37 -7.67
C THR A 298 6.12 -13.72 -6.50
N ASN A 299 5.59 -14.55 -5.60
CA ASN A 299 5.12 -14.18 -4.27
C ASN A 299 6.11 -14.58 -3.16
N ARG A 300 7.18 -15.32 -3.49
CA ARG A 300 8.22 -15.73 -2.55
C ARG A 300 9.27 -14.65 -2.38
N GLN A 301 9.86 -14.57 -1.19
CA GLN A 301 11.06 -13.78 -0.93
C GLN A 301 12.28 -14.56 -1.45
N LEU A 302 12.72 -14.26 -2.67
CA LEU A 302 13.81 -15.00 -3.34
C LEU A 302 15.11 -14.96 -2.54
N GLU A 303 15.37 -13.88 -1.80
CA GLU A 303 16.52 -13.74 -0.91
C GLU A 303 16.56 -14.83 0.18
N ASN A 304 15.39 -15.26 0.67
CA ASN A 304 15.31 -16.37 1.63
C ASN A 304 15.49 -17.73 0.93
N GLU A 305 14.97 -17.87 -0.29
CA GLU A 305 15.16 -19.08 -1.09
C GLU A 305 16.63 -19.30 -1.47
N ILE A 306 17.39 -18.21 -1.70
CA ILE A 306 18.85 -18.25 -1.92
C ILE A 306 19.55 -18.75 -0.65
N LYS A 307 19.25 -18.16 0.51
CA LYS A 307 19.83 -18.59 1.80
C LYS A 307 19.53 -20.06 2.12
N ALA A 308 18.38 -20.56 1.67
CA ALA A 308 17.97 -21.94 1.84
C ALA A 308 18.53 -22.89 0.76
N GLY A 309 19.33 -22.41 -0.19
CA GLY A 309 19.91 -23.20 -1.27
C GLY A 309 18.91 -23.69 -2.32
N ARG A 310 17.69 -23.14 -2.34
CA ARG A 310 16.62 -23.51 -3.29
C ARG A 310 16.58 -22.61 -4.52
N PHE A 311 17.24 -21.47 -4.47
CA PHE A 311 17.34 -20.55 -5.60
C PHE A 311 18.78 -20.10 -5.81
N ARG A 312 19.22 -20.01 -7.07
CA ARG A 312 20.59 -19.59 -7.38
C ARG A 312 20.73 -18.07 -7.32
N GLU A 313 21.79 -17.62 -6.66
CA GLU A 313 22.11 -16.20 -6.53
C GLU A 313 22.42 -15.54 -7.89
N ASP A 314 23.13 -16.25 -8.78
CA ASP A 314 23.48 -15.76 -10.11
C ASP A 314 22.25 -15.49 -11.00
N LEU A 315 21.25 -16.36 -10.97
CA LEU A 315 19.97 -16.16 -11.66
C LEU A 315 19.19 -14.99 -11.07
N TYR A 316 19.15 -14.88 -9.74
CA TYR A 316 18.44 -13.80 -9.07
C TYR A 316 18.93 -12.42 -9.53
N TYR A 317 20.24 -12.18 -9.59
CA TYR A 317 20.76 -10.89 -10.04
C TYR A 317 20.51 -10.61 -11.53
N ARG A 318 20.37 -11.64 -12.37
CA ARG A 318 20.00 -11.47 -13.78
C ARG A 318 18.52 -11.19 -13.99
N LEU A 319 17.66 -11.71 -13.13
CA LEU A 319 16.22 -11.42 -13.15
C LEU A 319 15.90 -10.05 -12.53
N LYS A 320 16.60 -9.68 -11.45
CA LYS A 320 16.35 -8.47 -10.66
C LYS A 320 17.04 -7.22 -11.24
N ILE A 321 16.91 -7.00 -12.55
CA ILE A 321 17.41 -5.77 -13.19
C ILE A 321 16.41 -4.63 -12.99
N ILE A 322 15.14 -4.89 -13.28
CA ILE A 322 14.03 -4.00 -12.93
C ILE A 322 13.09 -4.76 -12.00
N THR A 323 12.74 -4.18 -10.85
CA THR A 323 11.77 -4.77 -9.93
C THR A 323 10.51 -3.93 -9.89
N LEU A 324 9.35 -4.57 -10.08
CA LEU A 324 8.04 -3.97 -9.92
C LEU A 324 7.33 -4.62 -8.75
N GLU A 325 6.97 -3.83 -7.75
CA GLU A 325 6.25 -4.31 -6.57
C GLU A 325 4.75 -4.11 -6.75
N MET A 326 4.00 -5.18 -6.50
CA MET A 326 2.55 -5.20 -6.54
C MET A 326 1.98 -5.07 -5.12
N PRO A 327 1.41 -3.90 -4.76
CA PRO A 327 0.86 -3.71 -3.43
C PRO A 327 -0.37 -4.61 -3.22
N PRO A 328 -0.49 -5.24 -2.05
CA PRO A 328 -1.70 -5.95 -1.68
C PRO A 328 -2.89 -4.99 -1.57
N LEU A 329 -4.10 -5.50 -1.74
CA LEU A 329 -5.30 -4.69 -1.83
C LEU A 329 -5.58 -3.89 -0.55
N ARG A 330 -5.23 -4.44 0.63
CA ARG A 330 -5.29 -3.74 1.92
C ARG A 330 -4.44 -2.47 2.03
N GLU A 331 -3.38 -2.34 1.22
CA GLU A 331 -2.52 -1.14 1.19
C GLU A 331 -3.01 -0.10 0.17
N ARG A 332 -4.02 -0.45 -0.64
CA ARG A 332 -4.62 0.42 -1.67
C ARG A 332 -6.15 0.35 -1.63
N LYS A 333 -6.72 0.52 -0.44
CA LYS A 333 -8.18 0.44 -0.22
C LYS A 333 -8.99 1.40 -1.10
N GLU A 334 -8.42 2.55 -1.46
CA GLU A 334 -9.03 3.52 -2.38
C GLU A 334 -9.29 2.95 -3.79
N ASP A 335 -8.59 1.90 -4.20
CA ASP A 335 -8.80 1.24 -5.50
C ASP A 335 -9.98 0.25 -5.48
N ILE A 336 -10.46 -0.15 -4.31
CA ILE A 336 -11.54 -1.14 -4.16
C ILE A 336 -12.81 -0.67 -4.87
N PHE A 337 -13.14 0.62 -4.77
CA PHE A 337 -14.32 1.18 -5.44
C PHE A 337 -14.21 1.08 -6.98
N ALA A 338 -13.06 1.46 -7.54
CA ALA A 338 -12.82 1.41 -8.98
C ALA A 338 -12.83 -0.03 -9.51
N LEU A 339 -12.20 -0.95 -8.78
CA LEU A 339 -12.19 -2.39 -9.10
C LEU A 339 -13.60 -2.98 -9.01
N THR A 340 -14.37 -2.64 -7.98
CA THR A 340 -15.75 -3.11 -7.82
C THR A 340 -16.62 -2.65 -8.98
N SER A 341 -16.56 -1.37 -9.31
CA SER A 341 -17.28 -0.79 -10.45
C SER A 341 -16.92 -1.47 -11.77
N HIS A 342 -15.63 -1.81 -11.96
CA HIS A 342 -15.18 -2.52 -13.14
C HIS A 342 -15.76 -3.94 -13.24
N PHE A 343 -15.70 -4.72 -12.16
CA PHE A 343 -16.21 -6.09 -12.18
C PHE A 343 -17.74 -6.13 -12.33
N LEU A 344 -18.48 -5.19 -11.74
CA LEU A 344 -19.92 -5.06 -11.94
C LEU A 344 -20.27 -4.81 -13.41
N LYS A 345 -19.52 -3.94 -14.09
CA LYS A 345 -19.71 -3.70 -15.54
C LYS A 345 -19.45 -4.94 -16.40
N ILE A 346 -18.51 -5.80 -15.99
CA ILE A 346 -18.18 -7.04 -16.72
C ILE A 346 -19.21 -8.13 -16.46
N PHE A 347 -19.61 -8.33 -15.20
CA PHE A 347 -20.41 -9.48 -14.79
C PHE A 347 -21.90 -9.22 -14.71
N GLY A 348 -22.31 -7.96 -14.51
CA GLY A 348 -23.71 -7.55 -14.44
C GLY A 348 -24.49 -7.98 -15.69
N PRO A 349 -24.08 -7.57 -16.91
CA PRO A 349 -24.76 -7.97 -18.14
C PRO A 349 -24.85 -9.49 -18.33
N ARG A 350 -23.79 -10.23 -17.96
CA ARG A 350 -23.74 -11.70 -18.04
C ARG A 350 -24.69 -12.40 -17.07
N SER A 351 -25.08 -11.69 -16.00
CA SER A 351 -26.00 -12.18 -14.97
C SER A 351 -27.42 -11.65 -15.14
N GLY A 352 -27.73 -11.01 -16.29
CA GLY A 352 -29.03 -10.38 -16.55
C GLY A 352 -29.28 -9.10 -15.76
N LYS A 353 -28.24 -8.50 -15.17
CA LYS A 353 -28.29 -7.33 -14.28
C LYS A 353 -27.32 -6.24 -14.78
N PRO A 354 -27.57 -5.63 -15.95
CA PRO A 354 -26.60 -4.72 -16.60
C PRO A 354 -26.28 -3.48 -15.76
N ASP A 355 -27.24 -3.00 -14.97
CA ASP A 355 -27.13 -1.83 -14.12
C ASP A 355 -26.83 -2.21 -12.65
N ALA A 356 -26.15 -3.33 -12.43
CA ALA A 356 -25.86 -3.80 -11.08
C ALA A 356 -24.99 -2.80 -10.30
N VAL A 357 -25.36 -2.59 -9.04
CA VAL A 357 -24.68 -1.68 -8.11
C VAL A 357 -24.43 -2.34 -6.76
N ILE A 358 -23.53 -1.77 -5.97
CA ILE A 358 -23.27 -2.18 -4.60
C ILE A 358 -23.82 -1.13 -3.64
N SER A 359 -24.49 -1.56 -2.57
CA SER A 359 -25.00 -0.65 -1.55
C SER A 359 -23.85 -0.02 -0.74
N PRO A 360 -24.03 1.19 -0.18
CA PRO A 360 -23.01 1.82 0.66
C PRO A 360 -22.56 0.93 1.84
N GLU A 361 -23.48 0.22 2.47
CA GLU A 361 -23.21 -0.66 3.62
C GLU A 361 -22.36 -1.87 3.21
N ALA A 362 -22.66 -2.47 2.05
CA ALA A 362 -21.85 -3.55 1.50
C ALA A 362 -20.44 -3.07 1.11
N LEU A 363 -20.32 -1.85 0.57
CA LEU A 363 -19.04 -1.25 0.23
C LEU A 363 -18.20 -0.94 1.48
N GLU A 364 -18.82 -0.52 2.57
CA GLU A 364 -18.12 -0.30 3.86
C GLU A 364 -17.44 -1.59 4.34
N ARG A 365 -18.14 -2.73 4.25
CA ARG A 365 -17.56 -4.06 4.54
C ARG A 365 -16.36 -4.38 3.66
N PHE A 366 -16.40 -3.99 2.39
CA PHE A 366 -15.27 -4.18 1.48
C PHE A 366 -14.05 -3.34 1.88
N LEU A 367 -14.26 -2.13 2.43
CA LEU A 367 -13.18 -1.27 2.91
C LEU A 367 -12.61 -1.74 4.26
N GLU A 368 -13.42 -2.36 5.12
CA GLU A 368 -12.97 -2.93 6.39
C GLU A 368 -12.13 -4.20 6.21
N TYR A 369 -12.45 -5.02 5.21
CA TYR A 369 -11.80 -6.32 4.98
C TYR A 369 -10.36 -6.20 4.44
N ASP A 370 -9.49 -7.13 4.86
CA ASP A 370 -8.06 -7.11 4.51
C ASP A 370 -7.73 -7.78 3.15
N TRP A 371 -8.68 -8.48 2.54
CA TRP A 371 -8.52 -9.12 1.23
C TRP A 371 -7.26 -10.00 1.10
N PRO A 372 -7.13 -11.09 1.88
CA PRO A 372 -5.99 -11.99 1.80
C PRO A 372 -5.79 -12.63 0.41
N GLY A 373 -6.87 -12.79 -0.38
CA GLY A 373 -6.79 -13.24 -1.77
C GLY A 373 -6.76 -12.10 -2.81
N ASN A 374 -6.58 -10.85 -2.35
CA ASN A 374 -6.43 -9.65 -3.16
C ASN A 374 -7.54 -9.49 -4.22
N ILE A 375 -7.20 -9.08 -5.45
CA ILE A 375 -8.15 -8.80 -6.53
C ILE A 375 -8.90 -10.06 -6.96
N ARG A 376 -8.24 -11.24 -6.93
CA ARG A 376 -8.89 -12.51 -7.27
C ARG A 376 -10.05 -12.83 -6.32
N GLU A 377 -9.85 -12.55 -5.03
CA GLU A 377 -10.92 -12.72 -4.03
C GLU A 377 -12.04 -11.70 -4.21
N LEU A 378 -11.71 -10.43 -4.48
CA LEU A 378 -12.69 -9.38 -4.76
C LEU A 378 -13.56 -9.73 -5.99
N GLN A 379 -12.93 -10.17 -7.08
CA GLN A 379 -13.61 -10.60 -8.29
C GLN A 379 -14.60 -11.74 -8.00
N ASN A 380 -14.16 -12.76 -7.28
CA ASN A 380 -14.98 -13.92 -6.91
C ASN A 380 -16.16 -13.52 -6.01
N GLU A 381 -15.93 -12.62 -5.04
CA GLU A 381 -16.98 -12.17 -4.15
C GLU A 381 -18.04 -11.36 -4.89
N ILE A 382 -17.64 -10.44 -5.77
CA ILE A 382 -18.58 -9.65 -6.57
C ILE A 382 -19.42 -10.56 -7.46
N GLN A 383 -18.78 -11.53 -8.14
CA GLN A 383 -19.50 -12.48 -8.98
C GLN A 383 -20.50 -13.32 -8.15
N ARG A 384 -20.10 -13.79 -6.96
CA ARG A 384 -20.99 -14.51 -6.05
C ARG A 384 -22.16 -13.62 -5.60
N ALA A 385 -21.89 -12.41 -5.14
CA ALA A 385 -22.90 -11.49 -4.64
C ALA A 385 -23.89 -11.08 -5.74
N LEU A 386 -23.43 -10.90 -6.99
CA LEU A 386 -24.29 -10.67 -8.15
C LEU A 386 -25.27 -11.81 -8.42
N ILE A 387 -24.88 -13.06 -8.19
CA ILE A 387 -25.76 -14.22 -8.37
C ILE A 387 -26.84 -14.24 -7.28
N LEU A 388 -26.48 -13.86 -6.05
CA LEU A 388 -27.37 -13.94 -4.88
C LEU A 388 -28.30 -12.74 -4.72
N CYS A 389 -27.90 -11.56 -5.21
CA CYS A 389 -28.71 -10.36 -5.06
C CYS A 389 -30.04 -10.47 -5.82
N GLY A 390 -31.01 -9.64 -5.44
CA GLY A 390 -32.34 -9.66 -6.05
C GLY A 390 -32.34 -9.27 -7.54
N PRO A 391 -33.49 -9.40 -8.23
CA PRO A 391 -33.64 -9.06 -9.64
C PRO A 391 -33.29 -7.60 -9.96
N GLU A 392 -33.37 -6.71 -8.97
CA GLU A 392 -32.98 -5.30 -9.05
C GLU A 392 -31.47 -5.07 -9.25
N GLY A 393 -30.63 -6.09 -9.04
CA GLY A 393 -29.19 -5.97 -9.24
C GLY A 393 -28.45 -5.15 -8.18
N ILE A 394 -29.07 -4.90 -7.02
CA ILE A 394 -28.46 -4.17 -5.91
C ILE A 394 -27.86 -5.18 -4.93
N ILE A 395 -26.52 -5.23 -4.85
CA ILE A 395 -25.80 -6.04 -3.86
C ILE A 395 -25.90 -5.35 -2.50
N GLN A 396 -26.54 -6.04 -1.55
CA GLN A 396 -26.68 -5.59 -0.17
C GLN A 396 -25.73 -6.36 0.75
N GLU A 397 -25.56 -5.87 1.99
CA GLU A 397 -24.73 -6.51 3.00
C GLU A 397 -25.09 -8.00 3.18
N LYS A 398 -26.38 -8.34 3.20
CA LYS A 398 -26.88 -9.73 3.34
C LYS A 398 -26.44 -10.69 2.21
N ASP A 399 -26.06 -10.16 1.06
CA ASP A 399 -25.64 -10.95 -0.12
C ASP A 399 -24.14 -11.31 -0.03
N LEU A 400 -23.39 -10.63 0.84
CA LEU A 400 -21.96 -10.86 1.04
C LEU A 400 -21.69 -12.19 1.76
N SER A 401 -20.49 -12.71 1.56
CA SER A 401 -20.04 -13.94 2.20
C SER A 401 -19.94 -13.77 3.73
N PRO A 402 -20.20 -14.82 4.53
CA PRO A 402 -20.07 -14.78 5.98
C PRO A 402 -18.71 -14.25 6.50
N LYS A 403 -17.65 -14.34 5.68
CA LYS A 403 -16.31 -13.84 6.02
C LYS A 403 -16.25 -12.33 6.31
N PHE A 404 -17.18 -11.53 5.79
CA PHE A 404 -17.25 -10.09 6.08
C PHE A 404 -17.87 -9.77 7.44
N PHE A 405 -18.53 -10.75 8.06
CA PHE A 405 -19.17 -10.63 9.37
C PHE A 405 -18.38 -11.34 10.48
N ALA A 406 -17.23 -11.91 10.13
CA ALA A 406 -16.28 -12.44 11.10
C ALA A 406 -15.61 -11.26 11.82
N ASN A 407 -15.80 -11.16 13.14
CA ASN A 407 -15.22 -10.08 13.93
C ASN A 407 -13.68 -10.04 13.78
N PRO A 408 -13.06 -8.87 13.54
CA PRO A 408 -11.60 -8.68 13.48
C PRO A 408 -10.83 -8.98 14.78
N GLY A 409 -11.48 -9.58 15.78
CA GLY A 409 -10.91 -9.95 17.07
C GLY A 409 -11.20 -11.40 17.49
N GLU A 410 -11.88 -12.21 16.67
CA GLU A 410 -11.91 -13.66 16.87
C GLU A 410 -10.88 -14.28 15.93
N PRO A 411 -9.73 -14.76 16.43
CA PRO A 411 -8.75 -15.41 15.59
C PRO A 411 -9.42 -16.56 14.83
N ALA A 412 -9.18 -16.60 13.52
CA ALA A 412 -9.58 -17.67 12.64
C ALA A 412 -9.42 -19.02 13.36
N LEU A 413 -10.55 -19.62 13.73
CA LEU A 413 -10.61 -20.88 14.46
C LEU A 413 -10.25 -22.08 13.56
N MET A 414 -9.43 -21.85 12.54
CA MET A 414 -8.83 -22.86 11.67
C MET A 414 -7.44 -23.26 12.19
N ALA A 415 -7.31 -23.54 13.48
CA ALA A 415 -6.19 -24.30 14.05
C ALA A 415 -6.42 -24.69 15.53
N GLN A 416 -7.66 -24.78 16.01
CA GLN A 416 -7.91 -25.26 17.37
C GLN A 416 -8.58 -26.63 17.29
N ASN A 417 -7.84 -27.65 17.75
CA ASN A 417 -8.29 -29.02 18.00
C ASN A 417 -9.81 -29.09 18.23
N PHE A 418 -10.54 -29.93 17.48
CA PHE A 418 -12.01 -30.07 17.53
C PHE A 418 -12.56 -30.10 18.97
N PHE A 419 -11.82 -30.74 19.89
CA PHE A 419 -12.17 -30.81 21.30
C PHE A 419 -12.15 -29.45 22.03
N LYS A 420 -11.26 -28.54 21.66
CA LYS A 420 -11.15 -27.18 22.22
C LYS A 420 -12.23 -26.26 21.66
N ALA A 421 -12.47 -26.29 20.35
CA ALA A 421 -13.54 -25.54 19.70
C ALA A 421 -14.92 -25.93 20.26
N ARG A 422 -15.17 -27.24 20.43
CA ARG A 422 -16.38 -27.76 21.05
C ARG A 422 -16.52 -27.30 22.51
N ALA A 423 -15.44 -27.31 23.28
CA ALA A 423 -15.46 -26.87 24.67
C ALA A 423 -15.76 -25.36 24.81
N GLU A 424 -15.18 -24.52 23.96
CA GLU A 424 -15.43 -23.07 23.98
C GLU A 424 -16.86 -22.74 23.55
N PHE A 425 -17.38 -23.43 22.53
CA PHE A 425 -18.79 -23.33 22.14
C PHE A 425 -19.73 -23.76 23.27
N GLU A 426 -19.50 -24.94 23.86
CA GLU A 426 -20.31 -25.45 24.98
C GLU A 426 -20.29 -24.48 26.17
N GLN A 427 -19.13 -23.88 26.49
CA GLN A 427 -19.02 -22.87 27.56
C GLN A 427 -19.82 -21.60 27.26
N ARG A 428 -19.66 -21.04 26.06
CA ARG A 428 -20.36 -19.81 25.65
C ARG A 428 -21.87 -20.04 25.65
N PHE A 429 -22.30 -21.14 25.06
CA PHE A 429 -23.71 -21.54 25.01
C PHE A 429 -24.32 -21.71 26.40
N LEU A 430 -23.63 -22.40 27.32
CA LEU A 430 -24.10 -22.58 28.70
C LEU A 430 -24.17 -21.26 29.48
N ARG A 431 -23.22 -20.34 29.28
CA ARG A 431 -23.25 -19.00 29.91
C ARG A 431 -24.43 -18.18 29.42
N THR A 432 -24.65 -18.14 28.11
CA THR A 432 -25.79 -17.41 27.52
C THR A 432 -27.13 -18.00 27.95
N ALA A 433 -27.24 -19.33 28.00
CA ALA A 433 -28.44 -20.00 28.47
C ALA A 433 -28.70 -19.71 29.97
N LEU A 434 -27.68 -19.77 30.82
CA LEU A 434 -27.82 -19.41 32.24
C LEU A 434 -28.25 -17.96 32.43
N ALA A 435 -27.63 -17.02 31.71
CA ALA A 435 -28.01 -15.60 31.78
C ALA A 435 -29.47 -15.39 31.34
N ARG A 436 -29.89 -16.03 30.25
CA ARG A 436 -31.26 -15.94 29.71
C ARG A 436 -32.33 -16.43 30.69
N TYR A 437 -32.00 -17.39 31.55
CA TYR A 437 -32.90 -17.95 32.56
C TYR A 437 -32.56 -17.53 33.99
N ASN A 438 -31.93 -16.35 34.17
CA ASN A 438 -31.58 -15.77 35.48
C ASN A 438 -30.83 -16.73 36.41
N TYR A 439 -29.91 -17.53 35.84
CA TYR A 439 -29.08 -18.51 36.53
C TYR A 439 -29.88 -19.59 37.28
N ASN A 440 -31.16 -19.78 36.95
CA ASN A 440 -31.99 -20.83 37.52
C ASN A 440 -31.65 -22.17 36.82
N ARG A 441 -30.86 -23.00 37.51
CA ARG A 441 -30.32 -24.26 36.96
C ARG A 441 -31.40 -25.27 36.57
N THR A 442 -32.55 -25.31 37.26
CA THR A 442 -33.63 -26.25 36.93
C THR A 442 -34.31 -25.81 35.63
N ARG A 443 -34.74 -24.54 35.55
CA ARG A 443 -35.34 -23.99 34.32
C ARG A 443 -34.38 -24.02 33.13
N THR A 444 -33.10 -23.76 33.36
CA THR A 444 -32.08 -23.82 32.30
C THR A 444 -31.91 -25.25 31.78
N ALA A 445 -31.92 -26.26 32.66
CA ALA A 445 -31.78 -27.66 32.26
C ALA A 445 -32.98 -28.12 31.42
N ASP A 446 -34.21 -27.81 31.88
CA ASP A 446 -35.44 -28.21 31.20
C ASP A 446 -35.56 -27.59 29.81
N ASN A 447 -35.21 -26.30 29.66
CA ASN A 447 -35.25 -25.61 28.37
C ASN A 447 -34.11 -26.01 27.42
N LEU A 448 -33.01 -26.54 27.96
CA LEU A 448 -31.91 -27.09 27.15
C LEU A 448 -32.09 -28.58 26.82
N GLY A 449 -33.18 -29.21 27.27
CA GLY A 449 -33.42 -30.64 27.07
C GLY A 449 -32.46 -31.55 27.84
N LEU A 450 -31.86 -31.04 28.91
CA LEU A 450 -30.88 -31.76 29.74
C LEU A 450 -31.48 -32.13 31.09
N SER A 451 -31.06 -33.25 31.66
CA SER A 451 -31.37 -33.52 33.07
C SER A 451 -30.65 -32.52 33.97
N ARG A 452 -31.25 -32.15 35.12
CA ARG A 452 -30.62 -31.25 36.10
C ARG A 452 -29.23 -31.72 36.55
N GLN A 453 -29.04 -33.04 36.69
CA GLN A 453 -27.74 -33.64 36.97
C GLN A 453 -26.76 -33.51 35.78
N GLY A 454 -27.24 -33.69 34.55
CA GLY A 454 -26.45 -33.50 33.32
C GLY A 454 -25.95 -32.06 33.16
N LEU A 455 -26.82 -31.07 33.38
CA LEU A 455 -26.42 -29.66 33.39
C LEU A 455 -25.40 -29.38 34.50
N THR A 456 -25.61 -29.92 35.70
CA THR A 456 -24.68 -29.72 36.82
C THR A 456 -23.30 -30.32 36.54
N LYS A 457 -23.23 -31.47 35.85
CA LYS A 457 -21.99 -32.11 35.43
C LYS A 457 -21.25 -31.28 34.38
N LEU A 458 -21.97 -30.69 33.42
CA LEU A 458 -21.42 -29.79 32.41
C LEU A 458 -20.91 -28.48 33.02
N LEU A 459 -21.63 -27.88 33.98
CA LEU A 459 -21.19 -26.68 34.68
C LEU A 459 -19.96 -26.93 35.55
N LYS A 460 -19.84 -28.12 36.18
CA LYS A 460 -18.64 -28.55 36.88
C LYS A 460 -17.45 -28.74 35.94
N LYS A 461 -17.66 -29.42 34.81
CA LYS A 461 -16.63 -29.70 33.79
C LYS A 461 -15.97 -28.42 33.28
N TYR A 462 -16.71 -27.33 33.19
CA TYR A 462 -16.23 -26.05 32.70
C TYR A 462 -16.03 -24.97 33.78
N ALA A 463 -16.04 -25.36 35.07
CA ALA A 463 -15.85 -24.46 36.21
C ALA A 463 -16.80 -23.24 36.24
N LEU A 464 -18.01 -23.37 35.69
CA LEU A 464 -19.04 -22.31 35.63
C LEU A 464 -19.93 -22.26 36.88
N ILE A 465 -19.41 -22.70 38.02
CA ILE A 465 -20.12 -22.67 39.29
C ILE A 465 -19.80 -21.35 39.99
N GLU A 466 -20.72 -20.40 39.94
CA GLU A 466 -20.78 -19.35 40.95
C GLU A 466 -21.12 -19.99 42.30
N GLU A 467 -20.17 -19.98 43.22
CA GLU A 467 -20.42 -20.20 44.64
C GLU A 467 -21.26 -19.03 45.17
N LYS A 468 -22.58 -19.21 45.19
CA LYS A 468 -23.46 -18.47 46.10
C LYS A 468 -23.06 -18.82 47.55
N ASN A 469 -22.00 -18.19 48.07
CA ASN A 469 -21.68 -18.15 49.50
C ASN A 469 -20.76 -17.00 49.95
N LEU A 470 -20.43 -16.00 49.11
CA LEU A 470 -19.69 -14.81 49.56
C LEU A 470 -20.56 -13.63 50.03
N GLY A 471 -21.90 -13.75 49.99
CA GLY A 471 -22.82 -12.64 50.31
C GLY A 471 -23.49 -12.67 51.69
N ARG A 472 -23.40 -13.76 52.48
CA ARG A 472 -24.11 -13.88 53.78
C ARG A 472 -23.22 -13.86 55.03
N ARG A 473 -21.89 -13.90 54.89
CA ARG A 473 -20.96 -13.87 56.04
C ARG A 473 -20.31 -12.51 56.33
N LYS A 474 -20.47 -11.50 55.47
CA LYS A 474 -20.03 -10.12 55.74
C LYS A 474 -21.10 -9.20 56.35
N MET A 475 -22.40 -9.50 56.19
CA MET A 475 -23.46 -8.75 56.89
C MET A 475 -23.74 -9.23 58.33
N ALA A 476 -23.38 -10.46 58.71
CA ALA A 476 -23.59 -10.96 60.07
C ALA A 476 -22.47 -10.58 61.06
N ARG A 477 -21.36 -9.96 60.59
CA ARG A 477 -20.27 -9.46 61.44
C ARG A 477 -20.25 -7.94 61.61
N GLN A 478 -21.15 -7.22 60.92
CA GLN A 478 -21.38 -5.78 61.08
C GLN A 478 -22.69 -5.46 61.83
N LEU A 479 -23.48 -6.48 62.21
CA LEU A 479 -24.74 -6.33 62.95
C LEU A 479 -24.72 -6.98 64.36
N SER A 480 -23.55 -7.40 64.86
CA SER A 480 -23.42 -8.00 66.20
C SER A 480 -22.25 -7.42 67.00
N GLY A 481 -21.88 -6.16 66.76
CA GLY A 481 -20.92 -5.42 67.56
C GLY A 481 -21.52 -4.10 68.03
N GLY A 482 -22.12 -4.09 69.21
CA GLY A 482 -22.44 -2.88 69.97
C GLY A 482 -23.88 -2.81 70.51
N THR A 483 -24.11 -3.36 71.72
CA THR A 483 -24.60 -2.68 72.94
C THR A 483 -24.98 -3.74 73.98
N ASP A 484 -24.02 -4.09 74.83
CA ASP A 484 -24.04 -4.02 76.32
C ASP A 484 -22.84 -4.78 76.90
#